data_AF-A0A401IB63-F1
#
_entry.id   AF-A0A401IB63-F1
#
_cell.length_a   1.000
_cell.length_b   1.000
_cell.length_c   1.000
_cell.angle_alpha   90.00
_cell.angle_beta   90.00
_cell.angle_gamma   90.00
#
_symmetry.space_group_name_H-M   'P 1'
#
loop_
_entity.id
_entity.type
_entity.pdbx_description
1 polymer ?
#
loop_
_entity_poly.entity_id
_entity_poly.type
_entity_poly.pdbx_seq_one_letter_code
_entity_poly.pdbx_strand_id
1 'polypeptide(L)' 'MSETILIVEDEEKIARLLEIELGFEGYTTTIARTG' A
#
# COMPACT_ATOMS: atom_id res chain seq x y z
N MET A 1 12.22 1.07 -12.93
CA MET A 1 11.72 0.03 -12.01
C MET A 1 10.94 0.77 -10.95
N SER A 2 9.66 0.47 -10.75
CA SER A 2 8.91 1.04 -9.63
C SER A 2 9.39 0.38 -8.33
N GLU A 3 9.75 1.17 -7.34
CA GLU A 3 10.02 0.69 -5.99
C GLU A 3 8.76 0.01 -5.43
N THR A 4 8.95 -1.10 -4.74
CA THR A 4 7.85 -1.89 -4.17
C THR A 4 7.73 -1.62 -2.68
N ILE A 5 6.52 -1.29 -2.22
CA ILE A 5 6.20 -0.95 -0.82
C ILE A 5 5.24 -2.01 -0.25
N LEU A 6 5.59 -2.57 0.91
CA LEU A 6 4.69 -3.40 1.70
C LEU A 6 3.93 -2.51 2.69
N ILE A 7 2.61 -2.47 2.56
CA ILE A 7 1.70 -1.82 3.49
C ILE A 7 1.25 -2.87 4.50
N VAL A 8 1.58 -2.68 5.78
CA VAL A 8 1.07 -3.51 6.88
C VAL A 8 0.06 -2.68 7.66
N GLU A 9 -1.23 -2.91 7.42
CA GLU A 9 -2.31 -2.18 8.09
C GLU A 9 -3.52 -3.08 8.34
N ASP A 10 -4.10 -2.96 9.53
CA ASP A 10 -5.25 -3.77 9.98
C ASP A 10 -6.59 -3.16 9.51
N GLU A 11 -6.68 -1.84 9.41
CA GLU A 11 -7.85 -1.15 8.90
C GLU A 11 -7.86 -1.06 7.35
N GLU A 12 -8.83 -1.75 6.73
CA GLU A 12 -8.96 -1.83 5.27
C GLU A 12 -9.06 -0.46 4.58
N LYS A 13 -9.75 0.49 5.21
CA LYS A 13 -9.93 1.84 4.65
C LYS A 13 -8.60 2.60 4.58
N ILE A 14 -7.77 2.46 5.60
CA ILE A 14 -6.45 3.09 5.65
C ILE A 14 -5.53 2.41 4.62
N ALA A 15 -5.47 1.09 4.61
CA ALA A 15 -4.66 0.33 3.66
C ALA A 15 -5.00 0.70 2.19
N ARG A 16 -6.29 0.85 1.88
CA ARG A 16 -6.77 1.23 0.54
C ARG A 16 -6.43 2.68 0.19
N LEU A 17 -6.52 3.60 1.16
CA LEU A 17 -6.12 4.99 0.94
C LEU A 17 -4.63 5.06 0.58
N LEU A 18 -3.78 4.40 1.37
CA LEU A 18 -2.33 4.35 1.14
C LEU A 18 -1.97 3.75 -0.22
N GLU A 19 -2.61 2.65 -0.61
CA GLU A 19 -2.41 2.03 -1.92
C GLU A 19 -2.71 3.00 -3.08
N ILE A 20 -3.76 3.81 -2.97
CA ILE A 20 -4.15 4.77 -4.00
C ILE A 20 -3.12 5.90 -4.10
N GLU A 21 -2.78 6.54 -2.99
CA GLU A 21 -1.81 7.65 -2.97
C GLU A 21 -0.44 7.21 -3.48
N LEU A 22 0.07 6.07 -3.01
CA LEU A 22 1.35 5.51 -3.45
C LEU A 22 1.32 5.10 -4.93
N GLY A 23 0.19 4.58 -5.42
CA GLY A 23 0.00 4.29 -6.84
C GLY A 23 0.02 5.54 -7.72
N PHE A 24 -0.57 6.65 -7.25
CA PHE A 24 -0.49 7.95 -7.93
C PHE A 24 0.95 8.49 -7.98
N GLU A 25 1.75 8.22 -6.96
CA GLU A 25 3.19 8.57 -6.91
C GLU A 25 4.07 7.63 -7.76
N GLY A 26 3.52 6.55 -8.31
CA GLY A 26 4.21 5.61 -9.20
C GLY A 26 4.82 4.39 -8.50
N TYR A 27 4.52 4.18 -7.22
CA TYR A 27 4.94 3.00 -6.49
C TYR A 27 4.07 1.79 -6.80
N THR A 28 4.66 0.61 -6.64
CA THR A 28 3.92 -0.66 -6.61
C THR A 28 3.73 -1.08 -5.17
N THR A 29 2.51 -1.42 -4.78
CA THR A 29 2.17 -1.72 -3.38
C THR A 29 1.69 -3.16 -3.22
N THR A 30 1.88 -3.70 -2.03
CA THR A 30 1.27 -4.96 -1.59
C THR A 30 0.76 -4.76 -0.17
N ILE A 31 -0.44 -5.26 0.14
CA ILE A 31 -1.06 -5.10 1.45
C ILE A 31 -0.98 -6.42 2.22
N ALA A 32 -0.44 -6.38 3.44
CA ALA A 32 -0.56 -7.41 4.44
C ALA A 32 -1.46 -6.90 5.57
N ARG A 33 -2.41 -7.73 6.02
CA ARG A 33 -3.32 -7.40 7.13
C ARG A 33 -2.88 -7.99 8.47
N THR A 34 -1.86 -8.83 8.44
CA THR A 34 -1.25 -9.49 9.60
C THR A 34 0.24 -9.60 9.37
N GLY A 35 1.03 -9.41 10.42
CA GLY A 35 2.46 -9.73 10.43
C GLY A 35 2.73 -11.22 10.61
#